data_AF-A0AAD4Z264-F1
#
_entry.id   AF-A0AAD4Z264-F1
#
_cell.length_a   1.000
_cell.length_b   1.000
_cell.length_c   1.000
_cell.angle_alpha   90.00
_cell.angle_beta   90.00
_cell.angle_gamma   90.00
#
_symmetry.space_group_name_H-M   'P 1'
#
loop_
_entity.id
_entity.type
_entity.pdbx_description
1 polymer ?
#
loop_
_entity_poly.entity_id
_entity_poly.type
_entity_poly.pdbx_seq_one_letter_code
_entity_poly.pdbx_strand_id
1 'polypeptide(L)'
;MTVFKIFGVYLLGNSLRIHDKGLFHGGLHKRSNFVFVNKKLKGINIEGSLAGLSPPEQDEQKKKDIMDLRTMLNSWFKKILGSKYKWKECSSFLKFFDHAHLDYPDCVKKVTTRQDVEDALESSDFDKFKSWNRDPVLCSMDKFMKGVDYHSSGNYTGDVMNLLRYLRNLYYHYCQLEDLTVNVVDVDRAVQKLFAGFLELLHKQLRIVP
;
A
#
# COMPACT_ATOMS: atom_id res chain seq x y z
N MET A 1 2.31 0.22 11.84
CA MET A 1 1.48 -0.26 10.68
C MET A 1 1.70 0.57 9.41
N THR A 2 2.68 0.17 8.59
CA THR A 2 3.19 0.87 7.38
C THR A 2 2.77 0.18 6.07
N VAL A 3 2.23 -1.04 6.11
CA VAL A 3 1.75 -1.76 4.92
C VAL A 3 0.63 -1.03 4.19
N PHE A 4 -0.35 -0.48 4.92
CA PHE A 4 -1.42 0.32 4.32
C PHE A 4 -0.93 1.66 3.78
N LYS A 5 0.10 2.24 4.41
CA LYS A 5 0.80 3.42 3.87
C LYS A 5 1.52 3.04 2.58
N ILE A 6 2.24 1.91 2.54
CA ILE A 6 2.93 1.40 1.35
C ILE A 6 1.95 1.08 0.23
N PHE A 7 0.77 0.53 0.55
CA PHE A 7 -0.27 0.25 -0.44
C PHE A 7 -0.87 1.54 -1.00
N GLY A 8 -1.18 2.51 -0.14
CA GLY A 8 -1.67 3.82 -0.56
C GLY A 8 -0.62 4.61 -1.35
N VAL A 9 0.65 4.53 -0.95
CA VAL A 9 1.80 5.12 -1.65
C VAL A 9 2.01 4.46 -3.02
N TYR A 10 1.92 3.13 -3.12
CA TYR A 10 2.02 2.42 -4.40
C TYR A 10 0.91 2.83 -5.37
N LEU A 11 -0.32 2.95 -4.88
CA LEU A 11 -1.46 3.40 -5.68
C LEU A 11 -1.33 4.86 -6.10
N LEU A 12 -0.86 5.71 -5.19
CA LEU A 12 -0.55 7.10 -5.46
C LEU A 12 0.53 7.21 -6.55
N GLY A 13 1.63 6.47 -6.43
CA GLY A 13 2.70 6.42 -7.44
C GLY A 13 2.21 5.94 -8.81
N ASN A 14 1.23 5.04 -8.87
CA ASN A 14 0.61 4.64 -10.14
C ASN A 14 -0.22 5.78 -10.76
N SER A 15 -1.00 6.52 -9.96
CA SER A 15 -1.74 7.69 -10.47
C SER A 15 -0.80 8.76 -10.98
N LEU A 16 0.30 9.04 -10.28
CA LEU A 16 1.32 9.99 -10.76
C LEU A 16 1.92 9.57 -12.10
N ARG A 17 2.24 8.29 -12.27
CA ARG A 17 2.76 7.76 -13.56
C ARG A 17 1.75 7.84 -14.71
N ILE A 18 0.44 7.80 -14.41
CA ILE A 18 -0.61 8.04 -15.40
C ILE A 18 -0.57 9.52 -15.82
N HIS A 19 -0.46 10.43 -14.85
CA HIS A 19 -0.37 11.86 -15.08
C HIS A 19 0.89 12.28 -15.86
N ASP A 20 2.05 11.68 -15.56
CA ASP A 20 3.32 11.92 -16.28
C ASP A 20 3.24 11.52 -17.76
N LYS A 21 2.33 10.60 -18.10
CA LYS A 21 2.06 10.20 -19.48
C LYS A 21 1.02 11.09 -20.17
N GLY A 22 0.60 12.18 -19.52
CA GLY A 22 -0.43 13.07 -20.04
C GLY A 22 -1.83 12.46 -20.02
N LEU A 23 -2.10 11.52 -19.11
CA LEU A 23 -3.40 10.86 -18.96
C LEU A 23 -4.00 11.14 -17.59
N PHE A 24 -5.30 10.88 -17.43
CA PHE A 24 -5.96 10.83 -16.11
C PHE A 24 -6.93 9.63 -16.07
N HIS A 25 -7.16 9.08 -14.87
CA HIS A 25 -7.95 7.89 -14.68
C HIS A 25 -9.45 8.18 -14.58
N GLY A 26 -9.87 9.19 -13.81
CA GLY A 26 -11.26 9.64 -13.70
C GLY A 26 -12.23 8.77 -12.88
N GLY A 27 -11.72 7.77 -12.15
CA GLY A 27 -12.59 6.87 -11.37
C GLY A 27 -11.90 5.99 -10.33
N LEU A 28 -10.79 6.43 -9.76
CA LEU A 28 -9.98 5.63 -8.83
C LEU A 28 -10.72 5.28 -7.52
N HIS A 29 -11.91 5.85 -7.27
CA HIS A 29 -12.76 5.48 -6.14
C HIS A 29 -13.48 4.12 -6.34
N LYS A 30 -13.59 3.64 -7.58
CA LYS A 30 -14.35 2.42 -7.92
C LYS A 30 -13.45 1.20 -7.95
N ARG A 31 -13.80 0.15 -7.20
CA ARG A 31 -13.07 -1.13 -7.22
C ARG A 31 -13.01 -1.77 -8.61
N SER A 32 -14.02 -1.56 -9.45
CA SER A 32 -14.08 -2.09 -10.83
C SER A 32 -12.96 -1.57 -11.74
N ASN A 33 -12.29 -0.49 -11.34
CA ASN A 33 -11.19 0.12 -12.08
C ASN A 33 -9.81 -0.44 -11.70
N PHE A 34 -9.80 -1.51 -10.89
CA PHE A 34 -8.57 -2.16 -10.49
C PHE A 34 -8.64 -3.65 -10.77
N VAL A 35 -7.56 -4.19 -11.31
CA VAL A 35 -7.39 -5.60 -11.60
C VAL A 35 -6.04 -6.07 -11.08
N PHE A 36 -5.97 -7.32 -10.63
CA PHE A 36 -4.72 -7.98 -10.33
C PHE A 36 -4.25 -8.77 -11.55
N VAL A 37 -3.13 -8.37 -12.13
CA VAL A 37 -2.47 -9.09 -13.24
C VAL A 37 -1.03 -9.37 -12.83
N ASN A 38 -0.60 -10.63 -12.89
CA ASN A 38 0.75 -11.07 -12.53
C ASN A 38 1.17 -10.59 -11.13
N LYS A 39 0.31 -10.79 -10.12
CA LYS A 39 0.57 -10.44 -8.71
C LYS A 39 0.80 -8.93 -8.47
N LYS A 40 0.36 -8.07 -9.39
CA LYS A 40 0.43 -6.61 -9.28
C LYS A 40 -0.96 -6.02 -9.43
N LEU A 41 -1.32 -5.12 -8.52
CA LEU A 41 -2.49 -4.28 -8.68
C LEU A 41 -2.23 -3.29 -9.81
N LYS A 42 -3.12 -3.27 -10.80
CA LYS A 42 -3.10 -2.38 -11.95
C LYS A 42 -4.39 -1.59 -12.01
N GLY A 43 -4.28 -0.29 -12.27
CA GLY A 43 -5.42 0.53 -12.69
C GLY A 43 -5.78 0.21 -14.13
N ILE A 44 -7.07 0.10 -14.41
CA ILE A 44 -7.67 -0.12 -15.73
C ILE A 44 -8.83 0.86 -15.93
N ASN A 45 -9.29 0.99 -17.17
CA ASN A 45 -10.32 1.97 -17.54
C ASN A 45 -9.84 3.42 -17.32
N ILE A 46 -8.69 3.75 -17.93
CA ILE A 46 -8.22 5.14 -18.02
C ILE A 46 -9.29 5.96 -18.77
N GLU A 47 -9.83 6.99 -18.14
CA GLU A 47 -10.94 7.78 -18.68
C GLU A 47 -10.50 8.64 -19.86
N GLY A 48 -9.33 9.28 -19.79
CA GLY A 48 -8.98 10.23 -20.83
C GLY A 48 -7.55 10.74 -20.85
N SER A 49 -7.33 11.63 -21.81
CA SER A 49 -6.08 12.35 -22.01
C SER A 49 -6.17 13.76 -21.44
N LEU A 50 -5.06 14.22 -20.88
CA LEU A 50 -4.86 15.62 -20.49
C LEU A 50 -4.52 16.50 -21.69
N ALA A 51 -4.17 15.90 -22.84
CA ALA A 51 -3.85 16.65 -24.05
C ALA A 51 -5.07 17.45 -24.54
N GLY A 52 -4.85 18.73 -24.84
CA GLY A 52 -5.91 19.64 -25.31
C GLY A 52 -6.68 20.33 -24.18
N LEU A 53 -6.47 19.96 -22.91
CA LEU A 53 -6.99 20.68 -21.77
C LEU A 53 -6.07 21.85 -21.40
N SER A 54 -6.65 22.94 -20.92
CA SER A 54 -5.89 24.04 -20.33
C SER A 54 -5.19 23.59 -19.04
N PRO A 55 -4.09 24.25 -18.61
CA PRO A 55 -3.39 23.85 -17.39
C PRO A 55 -4.28 23.74 -16.14
N PRO A 56 -5.22 24.68 -15.88
CA PRO A 56 -6.15 24.55 -14.76
C PRO A 56 -7.02 23.28 -14.83
N GLU A 57 -7.56 22.97 -16.01
CA GLU A 57 -8.39 21.77 -16.22
C GLU A 57 -7.57 20.48 -16.04
N GLN A 58 -6.31 20.47 -16.47
CA GLN A 58 -5.43 19.33 -16.23
C GLN A 58 -5.19 19.10 -14.74
N ASP A 59 -4.96 20.18 -13.99
CA ASP A 59 -4.74 20.10 -12.55
C ASP A 59 -6.00 19.65 -11.81
N GLU A 60 -7.19 20.07 -12.25
CA GLU A 60 -8.46 19.59 -11.71
C GLU A 60 -8.65 18.09 -11.89
N GLN A 61 -8.35 17.54 -13.08
CA GLN A 61 -8.44 16.10 -13.31
C GLN A 61 -7.45 15.31 -12.45
N LYS A 62 -6.19 15.78 -12.36
CA LYS A 62 -5.17 15.14 -11.50
C LYS A 62 -5.59 15.16 -10.04
N LYS A 63 -6.11 16.28 -9.54
CA LYS A 63 -6.62 16.41 -8.16
C LYS A 63 -7.77 15.45 -7.89
N LYS A 64 -8.70 15.32 -8.84
CA LYS A 64 -9.83 14.39 -8.74
C LYS A 64 -9.35 12.94 -8.57
N ASP A 65 -8.36 12.51 -9.34
CA ASP A 65 -7.76 11.17 -9.22
C ASP A 65 -7.16 10.91 -7.84
N ILE A 66 -6.46 11.89 -7.26
CA ILE A 66 -5.89 11.79 -5.92
C ILE A 66 -6.99 11.68 -4.85
N MET A 67 -8.06 12.45 -4.98
CA MET A 67 -9.21 12.41 -4.05
C MET A 67 -10.02 11.13 -4.17
N ASP A 68 -10.12 10.59 -5.38
CA ASP A 68 -10.73 9.30 -5.65
C ASP A 68 -9.96 8.16 -4.97
N LEU A 69 -8.62 8.17 -5.07
CA LEU A 69 -7.76 7.23 -4.34
C LEU A 69 -7.95 7.33 -2.83
N ARG A 70 -7.98 8.55 -2.28
CA ARG A 70 -8.24 8.78 -0.85
C ARG A 70 -9.57 8.18 -0.43
N THR A 71 -10.61 8.39 -1.24
CA THR A 71 -11.97 7.87 -0.98
C THR A 71 -11.98 6.34 -0.98
N MET A 72 -11.32 5.71 -1.95
CA MET A 72 -11.17 4.26 -2.01
C MET A 72 -10.44 3.72 -0.77
N LEU A 73 -9.29 4.32 -0.42
CA LEU A 73 -8.48 3.91 0.73
C LEU A 73 -9.27 4.04 2.03
N ASN A 74 -9.99 5.15 2.23
CA ASN A 74 -10.84 5.35 3.41
C ASN A 74 -11.96 4.29 3.49
N SER A 75 -12.59 3.96 2.36
CA SER A 75 -13.62 2.91 2.29
C SER A 75 -13.04 1.54 2.67
N TRP A 76 -11.86 1.20 2.13
CA TRP A 76 -11.17 -0.04 2.48
C TRP A 76 -10.76 -0.06 3.95
N PHE A 77 -10.18 1.01 4.50
CA PHE A 77 -9.82 1.05 5.92
C PHE A 77 -11.03 0.87 6.82
N LYS A 78 -12.16 1.51 6.50
CA LYS A 78 -13.42 1.31 7.25
C LYS A 78 -13.91 -0.13 7.16
N LYS A 79 -13.85 -0.75 5.97
CA LYS A 79 -14.26 -2.14 5.78
C LYS A 79 -13.37 -3.12 6.55
N ILE A 80 -12.05 -2.90 6.52
CA ILE A 80 -11.05 -3.79 7.12
C ILE A 80 -11.00 -3.63 8.64
N LEU A 81 -11.13 -2.40 9.15
CA LEU A 81 -10.93 -2.08 10.56
C LEU A 81 -12.25 -1.97 11.35
N GLY A 82 -13.40 -1.91 10.65
CA GLY A 82 -14.72 -1.79 11.26
C GLY A 82 -15.04 -0.38 11.80
N SER A 83 -16.27 -0.21 12.29
CA SER A 83 -16.86 1.09 12.69
C SER A 83 -16.40 1.63 14.05
N LYS A 84 -15.72 0.82 14.87
CA LYS A 84 -15.31 1.18 16.23
C LYS A 84 -13.91 1.81 16.33
N TYR A 85 -13.18 1.95 15.22
CA TYR A 85 -11.76 2.28 15.29
C TYR A 85 -11.44 3.77 15.14
N LYS A 86 -10.70 4.31 16.13
CA LYS A 86 -10.11 5.66 16.15
C LYS A 86 -8.61 5.57 15.84
N TRP A 87 -8.26 5.17 14.62
CA TRP A 87 -6.86 4.98 14.24
C TRP A 87 -6.20 6.30 13.77
N LYS A 88 -5.45 6.94 14.68
CA LYS A 88 -4.84 8.26 14.49
C LYS A 88 -3.90 8.30 13.27
N GLU A 89 -3.13 7.24 13.02
CA GLU A 89 -2.18 7.17 11.92
C GLU A 89 -2.86 6.98 10.55
N CYS A 90 -4.00 6.30 10.50
CA CYS A 90 -4.84 6.23 9.30
C CYS A 90 -5.39 7.60 8.93
N SER A 91 -5.93 8.29 9.94
CA SER A 91 -6.42 9.66 9.78
C SER A 91 -5.30 10.59 9.35
N SER A 92 -4.09 10.47 9.92
CA SER A 92 -2.92 11.22 9.48
C SER A 92 -2.48 10.88 8.05
N PHE A 93 -2.55 9.62 7.63
CA PHE A 93 -2.23 9.22 6.26
C PHE A 93 -3.27 9.72 5.25
N LEU A 94 -4.57 9.64 5.57
CA LEU A 94 -5.61 10.20 4.70
C LEU A 94 -5.54 11.72 4.63
N LYS A 95 -5.08 12.40 5.70
CA LYS A 95 -4.80 13.84 5.69
C LYS A 95 -3.69 14.23 4.71
N PHE A 96 -2.77 13.35 4.34
CA PHE A 96 -1.80 13.64 3.28
C PHE A 96 -2.51 14.00 1.97
N PHE A 97 -3.55 13.24 1.60
CA PHE A 97 -4.33 13.50 0.39
C PHE A 97 -5.11 14.83 0.48
N ASP A 98 -5.53 15.21 1.70
CA ASP A 98 -6.12 16.52 1.97
C ASP A 98 -5.10 17.68 1.80
N HIS A 99 -3.80 17.43 1.74
CA HIS A 99 -2.81 18.44 1.36
C HIS A 99 -2.41 18.31 -0.12
N ALA A 100 -2.42 17.09 -0.66
CA ALA A 100 -2.12 16.82 -2.07
C ALA A 100 -3.11 17.42 -3.06
N HIS A 101 -4.35 17.71 -2.64
CA HIS A 101 -5.28 18.47 -3.48
C HIS A 101 -4.94 19.97 -3.58
N LEU A 102 -4.17 20.52 -2.63
CA LEU A 102 -3.80 21.94 -2.59
C LEU A 102 -2.54 22.23 -3.41
N ASP A 103 -1.54 21.34 -3.31
CA ASP A 103 -0.24 21.51 -3.98
C ASP A 103 0.23 20.18 -4.60
N TYR A 104 -0.37 19.87 -5.74
CA TYR A 104 -0.12 18.63 -6.48
C TYR A 104 1.36 18.48 -6.88
N PRO A 105 2.04 19.49 -7.48
CA PRO A 105 3.45 19.40 -7.85
C PRO A 105 4.39 19.09 -6.69
N ASP A 106 4.20 19.73 -5.53
CA ASP A 106 5.03 19.43 -4.35
C ASP A 106 4.66 18.11 -3.69
N CYS A 107 3.40 17.68 -3.80
CA CYS A 107 3.01 16.36 -3.34
C CYS A 107 3.59 15.24 -4.19
N VAL A 108 3.71 15.39 -5.52
CA VAL A 108 4.41 14.44 -6.41
C VAL A 108 5.84 14.21 -5.94
N LYS A 109 6.57 15.28 -5.58
CA LYS A 109 7.95 15.20 -5.06
C LYS A 109 8.04 14.46 -3.72
N LYS A 110 6.96 14.45 -2.94
CA LYS A 110 6.88 13.80 -1.62
C LYS A 110 6.42 12.34 -1.71
N VAL A 111 6.03 11.84 -2.89
CA VAL A 111 5.56 10.45 -3.02
C VAL A 111 6.73 9.50 -3.16
N THR A 112 6.84 8.62 -2.18
CA THR A 112 7.79 7.50 -2.21
C THR A 112 7.51 6.56 -3.38
N THR A 113 8.50 6.34 -4.23
CA THR A 113 8.46 5.38 -5.33
C THR A 113 8.81 3.97 -4.86
N ARG A 114 8.61 2.96 -5.73
CA ARG A 114 9.10 1.60 -5.46
C ARG A 114 10.62 1.57 -5.24
N GLN A 115 11.37 2.39 -5.99
CA GLN A 115 12.82 2.45 -5.86
C GLN A 115 13.20 3.02 -4.49
N ASP A 116 12.52 4.07 -4.04
CA ASP A 116 12.76 4.64 -2.70
C ASP A 116 12.48 3.63 -1.58
N VAL A 117 11.47 2.75 -1.76
CA VAL A 117 11.22 1.63 -0.82
C VAL A 117 12.34 0.58 -0.90
N GLU A 118 12.81 0.24 -2.10
CA GLU A 118 13.94 -0.67 -2.29
C GLU A 118 15.20 -0.11 -1.60
N ASP A 119 15.57 1.12 -1.91
CA ASP A 119 16.73 1.82 -1.34
C ASP A 119 16.65 1.95 0.19
N ALA A 120 15.47 2.27 0.72
CA ALA A 120 15.27 2.33 2.17
C ALA A 120 15.45 0.97 2.85
N LEU A 121 15.01 -0.11 2.21
CA LEU A 121 15.13 -1.47 2.73
C LEU A 121 16.55 -2.04 2.61
N GLU A 122 17.41 -1.44 1.77
CA GLU A 122 18.84 -1.76 1.69
C GLU A 122 19.67 -1.18 2.85
N SER A 123 19.10 -0.25 3.63
CA SER A 123 19.74 0.26 4.85
C SER A 123 20.08 -0.86 5.84
N SER A 124 21.27 -0.78 6.43
CA SER A 124 21.73 -1.72 7.47
C SER A 124 20.82 -1.76 8.69
N ASP A 125 19.99 -0.73 8.92
CA ASP A 125 18.97 -0.73 9.96
C ASP A 125 17.97 -1.90 9.83
N PHE A 126 17.81 -2.43 8.62
CA PHE A 126 16.94 -3.56 8.32
C PHE A 126 17.61 -4.93 8.45
N ASP A 127 18.91 -5.01 8.70
CA ASP A 127 19.64 -6.27 8.77
C ASP A 127 19.09 -7.22 9.82
N LYS A 128 18.57 -6.68 10.93
CA LYS A 128 17.91 -7.44 12.00
C LYS A 128 16.64 -8.20 11.57
N PHE A 129 16.09 -7.87 10.40
CA PHE A 129 14.92 -8.55 9.83
C PHE A 129 15.30 -9.55 8.72
N LYS A 130 16.58 -9.69 8.39
CA LYS A 130 17.04 -10.75 7.48
C LYS A 130 16.85 -12.11 8.14
N SER A 131 16.66 -13.13 7.32
CA SER A 131 16.36 -14.50 7.75
C SER A 131 15.08 -14.64 8.59
N TRP A 132 14.15 -13.69 8.46
CA TRP A 132 12.86 -13.72 9.16
C TRP A 132 12.08 -15.03 8.95
N ASN A 133 12.26 -15.66 7.79
CA ASN A 133 11.61 -16.92 7.44
C ASN A 133 12.19 -18.17 8.15
N ARG A 134 13.15 -18.01 9.08
CA ARG A 134 13.73 -19.11 9.88
C ARG A 134 13.10 -19.29 11.26
N ASP A 135 12.17 -18.42 11.67
CA ASP A 135 11.50 -18.56 12.96
C ASP A 135 10.50 -19.74 12.94
N PRO A 136 10.56 -20.67 13.92
CA PRO A 136 9.63 -21.80 14.02
C PRO A 136 8.15 -21.40 14.10
N VAL A 137 7.85 -20.23 14.68
CA VAL A 137 6.47 -19.69 14.75
C VAL A 137 5.97 -19.30 13.36
N LEU A 138 6.87 -18.81 12.49
CA LEU A 138 6.56 -18.40 11.13
C LEU A 138 6.39 -19.59 10.17
N CYS A 139 6.97 -20.75 10.46
CA CYS A 139 6.67 -22.00 9.73
C CYS A 139 5.18 -22.37 9.77
N SER A 140 4.45 -21.96 10.82
CA SER A 140 2.99 -22.15 10.91
C SER A 140 2.21 -21.14 10.04
N MET A 141 2.68 -19.89 9.96
CA MET A 141 2.06 -18.86 9.11
C MET A 141 2.41 -19.04 7.63
N ASP A 142 3.53 -19.69 7.31
CA ASP A 142 3.90 -20.08 5.96
C ASP A 142 2.94 -21.18 5.43
N LYS A 143 2.47 -22.09 6.30
CA LYS A 143 1.37 -23.03 5.97
C LYS A 143 0.05 -22.31 5.70
N PHE A 144 -0.27 -21.28 6.49
CA PHE A 144 -1.44 -20.43 6.28
C PHE A 144 -1.38 -19.71 4.93
N MET A 145 -0.26 -19.04 4.64
CA MET A 145 -0.07 -18.35 3.36
C MET A 145 -0.03 -19.31 2.18
N LYS A 146 0.53 -20.52 2.33
CA LYS A 146 0.49 -21.57 1.30
C LYS A 146 -0.91 -22.13 1.04
N GLY A 147 -1.78 -22.20 2.06
CA GLY A 147 -3.17 -22.65 1.91
C GLY A 147 -4.07 -21.61 1.23
N VAL A 148 -3.74 -20.33 1.39
CA VAL A 148 -4.49 -19.19 0.84
C VAL A 148 -3.97 -18.76 -0.54
N ASP A 149 -2.66 -18.94 -0.80
CA ASP A 149 -1.98 -18.63 -2.07
C ASP A 149 -1.76 -19.93 -2.86
N TYR A 150 -2.83 -20.47 -3.45
CA TYR A 150 -2.80 -21.70 -4.26
C TYR A 150 -2.13 -21.48 -5.63
N HIS A 151 -0.96 -20.83 -5.71
CA HIS A 151 -0.21 -20.63 -6.96
C HIS A 151 1.32 -20.64 -6.79
N SER A 152 1.89 -21.85 -6.74
CA SER A 152 3.05 -22.35 -7.52
C SER A 152 4.21 -21.41 -7.95
N SER A 153 4.59 -20.39 -7.20
CA SER A 153 5.82 -19.62 -7.53
C SER A 153 6.52 -19.02 -6.30
N GLY A 154 7.44 -19.81 -5.74
CA GLY A 154 8.55 -19.36 -4.90
C GLY A 154 8.24 -19.21 -3.41
N ASN A 155 8.92 -20.00 -2.58
CA ASN A 155 8.96 -19.76 -1.13
C ASN A 155 9.42 -18.31 -0.86
N TYR A 156 8.81 -17.63 0.12
CA TYR A 156 9.33 -16.35 0.58
C TYR A 156 10.77 -16.53 1.05
N THR A 157 11.70 -15.80 0.43
CA THR A 157 13.10 -15.78 0.84
C THR A 157 13.27 -14.95 2.10
N GLY A 158 14.35 -15.17 2.84
CA GLY A 158 14.61 -14.49 4.11
C GLY A 158 15.04 -13.03 3.96
N ASP A 159 15.01 -12.45 2.76
CA ASP A 159 15.35 -11.04 2.56
C ASP A 159 14.21 -10.11 3.01
N VAL A 160 14.59 -8.87 3.26
CA VAL A 160 13.74 -7.82 3.85
C VAL A 160 12.62 -7.39 2.90
N MET A 161 12.88 -7.40 1.58
CA MET A 161 11.86 -7.12 0.58
C MET A 161 10.77 -8.20 0.57
N ASN A 162 11.16 -9.45 0.73
CA ASN A 162 10.25 -10.57 0.87
C ASN A 162 9.45 -10.52 2.16
N LEU A 163 10.02 -10.00 3.26
CA LEU A 163 9.27 -9.71 4.48
C LEU A 163 8.18 -8.68 4.21
N LEU A 164 8.50 -7.56 3.55
CA LEU A 164 7.50 -6.55 3.20
C LEU A 164 6.40 -7.14 2.30
N ARG A 165 6.79 -7.93 1.29
CA ARG A 165 5.86 -8.62 0.38
C ARG A 165 4.96 -9.60 1.14
N TYR A 166 5.53 -10.35 2.07
CA TYR A 166 4.81 -11.28 2.94
C TYR A 166 3.79 -10.55 3.78
N LEU A 167 4.18 -9.49 4.49
CA LEU A 167 3.27 -8.69 5.31
C LEU A 167 2.13 -8.11 4.45
N ARG A 168 2.45 -7.55 3.28
CA ARG A 168 1.44 -7.07 2.32
C ARG A 168 0.44 -8.16 1.96
N ASN A 169 0.92 -9.33 1.57
CA ASN A 169 0.07 -10.44 1.15
C ASN A 169 -0.76 -10.99 2.32
N LEU A 170 -0.18 -11.09 3.50
CA LEU A 170 -0.86 -11.50 4.73
C LEU A 170 -2.08 -10.61 4.99
N TYR A 171 -1.90 -9.28 5.05
CA TYR A 171 -3.03 -8.36 5.25
C TYR A 171 -4.03 -8.38 4.09
N TYR A 172 -3.56 -8.52 2.84
CA TYR A 172 -4.44 -8.52 1.66
C TYR A 172 -5.36 -9.74 1.62
N HIS A 173 -4.81 -10.94 1.74
CA HIS A 173 -5.60 -12.16 1.63
C HIS A 173 -6.44 -12.41 2.87
N TYR A 174 -6.01 -11.92 4.03
CA TYR A 174 -6.86 -11.90 5.22
C TYR A 174 -8.19 -11.19 4.98
N CYS A 175 -8.19 -10.11 4.17
CA CYS A 175 -9.40 -9.36 3.82
C CYS A 175 -10.31 -10.09 2.81
N GLN A 176 -9.86 -11.20 2.23
CA GLN A 176 -10.62 -11.99 1.25
C GLN A 176 -11.22 -13.26 1.84
N LEU A 177 -10.78 -13.66 3.03
CA LEU A 177 -11.23 -14.89 3.66
C LEU A 177 -12.32 -14.53 4.67
N GLU A 178 -13.57 -14.58 4.21
CA GLU A 178 -14.76 -14.45 5.08
C GLU A 178 -14.88 -15.63 6.07
N ASP A 179 -14.08 -16.71 5.88
CA ASP A 179 -14.23 -18.01 6.53
C ASP A 179 -13.16 -18.38 7.57
N LEU A 180 -12.25 -17.47 7.94
CA LEU A 180 -11.27 -17.76 8.99
C LEU A 180 -11.71 -17.25 10.35
N THR A 181 -11.76 -18.16 11.31
CA THR A 181 -11.98 -17.92 12.75
C THR A 181 -10.88 -17.09 13.43
N VAL A 182 -9.84 -16.71 12.70
CA VAL A 182 -8.74 -15.90 13.20
C VAL A 182 -9.19 -14.44 13.26
N ASN A 183 -8.76 -13.68 14.27
CA ASN A 183 -9.04 -12.26 14.42
C ASN A 183 -7.88 -11.40 13.86
N VAL A 184 -8.18 -10.39 13.04
CA VAL A 184 -7.18 -9.49 12.45
C VAL A 184 -6.32 -8.81 13.51
N VAL A 185 -6.90 -8.56 14.69
CA VAL A 185 -6.21 -7.99 15.85
C VAL A 185 -5.13 -8.92 16.37
N ASP A 186 -5.35 -10.24 16.36
CA ASP A 186 -4.38 -11.22 16.83
C ASP A 186 -3.26 -11.42 15.81
N VAL A 187 -3.58 -11.36 14.50
CA VAL A 187 -2.56 -11.35 13.43
C VAL A 187 -1.70 -10.08 13.51
N ASP A 188 -2.32 -8.91 13.69
CA ASP A 188 -1.57 -7.66 13.84
C ASP A 188 -0.69 -7.70 15.09
N ARG A 189 -1.21 -8.21 16.21
CA ARG A 189 -0.42 -8.41 17.44
C ARG A 189 0.76 -9.36 17.22
N ALA A 190 0.56 -10.45 16.47
CA ALA A 190 1.63 -11.38 16.13
C ALA A 190 2.70 -10.73 15.23
N VAL A 191 2.28 -9.96 14.21
CA VAL A 191 3.18 -9.20 13.34
C VAL A 191 3.97 -8.17 14.15
N GLN A 192 3.32 -7.42 15.02
CA GLN A 192 3.99 -6.44 15.89
C GLN A 192 4.96 -7.09 16.86
N LYS A 193 4.68 -8.31 17.34
CA LYS A 193 5.59 -9.06 18.20
C LYS A 193 6.80 -9.59 17.44
N LEU A 194 6.59 -10.18 16.27
CA LEU A 194 7.64 -10.83 15.47
C LEU A 194 8.52 -9.83 14.72
N PHE A 195 7.92 -8.74 14.25
CA PHE A 195 8.57 -7.73 13.40
C PHE A 195 8.46 -6.34 14.02
N ALA A 196 8.65 -6.27 15.33
CA ALA A 196 8.55 -5.04 16.11
C ALA A 196 9.40 -3.92 15.49
N GLY A 197 8.75 -2.79 15.19
CA GLY A 197 9.41 -1.60 14.65
C GLY A 197 9.80 -1.70 13.17
N PHE A 198 9.54 -2.80 12.46
CA PHE A 198 9.85 -2.95 11.03
C PHE A 198 9.20 -1.84 10.20
N LEU A 199 7.89 -1.70 10.41
CA LEU A 199 7.05 -0.77 9.69
C LEU A 199 7.36 0.68 10.08
N GLU A 200 7.60 0.94 11.37
CA GLU A 200 7.96 2.26 11.89
C GLU A 200 9.32 2.73 11.35
N LEU A 201 10.30 1.82 11.29
CA LEU A 201 11.62 2.09 10.71
C LEU A 201 11.52 2.38 9.20
N LEU A 202 10.72 1.60 8.47
CA LEU A 202 10.48 1.85 7.04
C LEU A 202 9.83 3.21 6.82
N HIS A 203 8.85 3.57 7.64
CA HIS A 203 8.25 4.89 7.58
C HIS A 203 9.28 6.02 7.85
N LYS A 204 10.17 5.82 8.83
CA LYS A 204 11.23 6.79 9.15
C LYS A 204 12.24 6.96 8.02
N GLN A 205 12.63 5.86 7.37
CA GLN A 205 13.58 5.88 6.25
C GLN A 205 12.97 6.49 5.00
N LEU A 206 11.69 6.22 4.74
CA LEU A 206 10.98 6.77 3.58
C LEU A 206 10.69 8.27 3.68
N ARG A 207 10.94 8.91 4.84
CA ARG A 207 10.66 10.33 5.15
C ARG A 207 9.65 10.97 4.21
N ILE A 208 8.41 10.47 4.25
CA ILE A 208 7.25 11.25 3.85
C ILE A 208 7.13 12.30 4.97
N VAL A 209 7.89 13.38 4.85
CA VAL A 209 7.84 14.50 5.79
C VAL A 209 6.43 15.10 5.69
N PRO A 210 5.73 15.33 6.81
CA PRO A 210 4.44 16.04 6.80
C PRO A 210 4.54 17.37 6.02
#